data_AF-B9XFS5-F1
#
_entry.id   AF-B9XFS5-F1
#
_cell.length_a   1.000
_cell.length_b   1.000
_cell.length_c   1.000
_cell.angle_alpha   90.00
_cell.angle_beta   90.00
_cell.angle_gamma   90.00
#
_symmetry.space_group_name_H-M   'P 1'
#
loop_
_entity.id
_entity.type
_entity.pdbx_description
1 polymer ?
#
loop_
_entity_poly.entity_id
_entity_poly.type
_entity_poly.pdbx_seq_one_letter_code
_entity_poly.pdbx_strand_id
1 'polypeptide(L)'
;MLFTVALVVAIGWLVTREPKPVPTWSLPDGSVMSLAGVTYGAKHKLRYDNRWQDYAAALLPSKWQAGLGSRIASHRPSGSNAVVVWLWQDNTAKNSTIPGMSVYLATADDNGLEGQVQYGPDDSYSLPNGKTLTGWELRQIPRTSKEIGVRIYRTLGSHLEPVGEFKIPNKSRKPGVAWKAEALPATRKTNELEVTLVRLKTGLTGLEAGIGKEKNAKAYTLAVFELKDKGEVTKKWQVTGIEAVSPNGEFREGESSNSSWKGQQQYYFFPGALWLDEPAWKLKVQVTRSEDYPAEELWTIKGVPVPGEKGIVKFQAQTNIYGAEIGFQGVSAAGAKVPEDWIEFPRETGLHVVAPSSMSDTHLKLIEVKDDQGRKVEVRGVFSVGSTGGRGATLREINYAFGVQIPKDAKSLDVTFAFTKSWEVEFLAEPVMGD
;
A
#
# COMPACT_ATOMS: atom_id res chain seq x y z
N MET A 1 17.50 13.33 57.72
CA MET A 1 18.66 13.88 56.98
C MET A 1 19.29 12.86 56.02
N LEU A 2 19.59 11.63 56.47
CA LEU A 2 20.13 10.54 55.63
C LEU A 2 19.29 10.21 54.38
N PHE A 3 17.96 10.19 54.50
CA PHE A 3 17.07 9.89 53.36
C PHE A 3 17.12 10.96 52.26
N THR A 4 17.27 12.23 52.64
CA THR A 4 17.35 13.37 51.73
C THR A 4 18.67 13.36 50.96
N VAL A 5 19.77 13.05 51.65
CA VAL A 5 21.10 12.93 51.02
C VAL A 5 21.12 11.76 50.04
N ALA A 6 20.55 10.60 50.40
CA ALA A 6 20.46 9.45 49.50
C ALA A 6 19.63 9.73 48.24
N LEU A 7 18.52 10.47 48.38
CA LEU A 7 17.69 10.88 47.24
C LEU A 7 18.43 11.84 46.30
N VAL A 8 19.13 12.83 46.85
CA VAL A 8 19.91 13.80 46.05
C VAL A 8 21.08 13.12 45.34
N VAL A 9 21.75 12.16 46.00
CA VAL A 9 22.82 11.35 45.39
C VAL A 9 22.26 10.43 44.30
N ALA A 10 21.08 9.82 44.50
CA ALA A 10 20.43 8.99 43.49
C ALA A 10 19.98 9.79 42.26
N ILE A 11 19.41 10.99 42.47
CA ILE A 11 19.04 11.91 41.39
C ILE A 11 20.30 12.43 40.69
N GLY A 12 21.32 12.85 41.43
CA GLY A 12 22.61 13.29 40.87
C GLY A 12 23.30 12.20 40.05
N TRP A 13 23.26 10.95 40.51
CA TRP A 13 23.79 9.80 39.79
C TRP A 13 22.97 9.44 38.54
N LEU A 14 21.65 9.60 38.58
CA LEU A 14 20.77 9.41 37.41
C LEU A 14 20.94 10.52 36.36
N VAL A 15 21.18 11.76 36.78
CA VAL A 15 21.39 12.92 35.90
C VAL A 15 22.79 12.92 35.27
N THR A 16 23.78 12.32 35.93
CA THR A 16 25.17 12.24 35.43
C THR A 16 25.46 11.00 34.58
N ARG A 17 24.51 10.07 34.43
CA ARG A 17 24.63 8.99 33.46
C ARG A 17 24.62 9.58 32.06
N GLU A 18 25.77 9.50 31.40
CA GLU A 18 25.88 9.84 29.99
C GLU A 18 24.79 9.08 29.20
N PRO A 19 24.02 9.77 28.35
CA PRO A 19 23.08 9.11 27.46
C PRO A 19 23.82 8.00 26.71
N LYS A 20 23.25 6.79 26.69
CA LYS A 20 23.74 5.77 25.76
C LYS A 20 23.78 6.42 24.37
N PRO A 21 24.90 6.29 23.62
CA PRO A 21 24.98 6.85 22.28
C PRO A 21 23.83 6.29 21.46
N VAL A 22 23.03 7.21 20.93
CA VAL A 22 21.86 6.88 20.11
C VAL A 22 22.35 6.83 18.66
N PRO A 23 22.00 5.78 17.89
CA PRO A 23 22.26 5.76 16.46
C PRO A 23 21.77 7.06 15.80
N THR A 24 22.66 7.73 15.09
CA THR A 24 22.44 9.04 14.49
C THR A 24 22.94 9.01 13.06
N TRP A 25 22.17 9.59 12.14
CA TRP A 25 22.43 9.60 10.70
C TRP A 25 22.34 11.02 10.17
N SER A 26 23.41 11.51 9.58
CA SER A 26 23.41 12.79 8.86
C SER A 26 22.83 12.58 7.47
N LEU A 27 21.79 13.34 7.14
CA LEU A 27 21.19 13.35 5.82
C LEU A 27 21.90 14.38 4.92
N PRO A 28 22.00 14.16 3.59
CA PRO A 28 22.73 15.09 2.73
C PRO A 28 22.05 16.46 2.55
N ASP A 29 20.82 16.63 3.03
CA ASP A 29 20.16 17.94 3.14
C ASP A 29 20.61 18.72 4.39
N GLY A 30 21.53 18.18 5.18
CA GLY A 30 22.05 18.75 6.42
C GLY A 30 21.18 18.45 7.64
N SER A 31 20.04 17.79 7.48
CA SER A 31 19.22 17.32 8.60
C SER A 31 19.87 16.11 9.27
N VAL A 32 19.53 15.88 10.53
CA VAL A 32 20.09 14.78 11.32
C VAL A 32 18.95 13.95 11.89
N MET A 33 19.00 12.64 11.66
CA MET A 33 18.05 11.69 12.24
C MET A 33 18.68 10.93 13.40
N SER A 34 17.89 10.60 14.42
CA SER A 34 18.34 9.69 15.48
C SER A 34 17.19 8.89 16.09
N LEU A 35 17.50 7.72 16.67
CA LEU A 35 16.50 6.86 17.30
C LEU A 35 16.02 7.43 18.64
N ALA A 36 14.80 7.96 18.70
CA ALA A 36 14.21 8.43 19.95
C ALA A 36 13.84 7.28 20.91
N GLY A 37 13.33 6.18 20.36
CA GLY A 37 12.95 5.00 21.13
C GLY A 37 12.16 3.98 20.32
N VAL A 38 11.85 2.85 20.95
CA VAL A 38 11.04 1.78 20.34
C VAL A 38 10.02 1.29 21.37
N THR A 39 8.76 1.23 20.98
CA THR A 39 7.66 0.75 21.83
C THR A 39 6.95 -0.45 21.19
N TYR A 40 6.39 -1.33 22.02
CA TYR A 40 5.83 -2.62 21.60
C TYR A 40 4.44 -2.82 22.21
N GLY A 41 3.56 -3.55 21.50
CA GLY A 41 2.29 -4.03 22.02
C GLY A 41 1.08 -3.22 21.53
N ALA A 42 0.10 -3.00 22.42
CA ALA A 42 -1.16 -2.33 22.10
C ALA A 42 -1.21 -0.86 22.54
N LYS A 43 -0.19 -0.38 23.25
CA LYS A 43 -0.13 0.98 23.81
C LYS A 43 1.25 1.55 23.59
N HIS A 44 1.32 2.57 22.74
CA HIS A 44 2.59 3.22 22.42
C HIS A 44 2.58 4.61 23.02
N LYS A 45 3.48 4.83 23.99
CA LYS A 45 3.72 6.14 24.58
C LYS A 45 5.22 6.34 24.69
N LEU A 46 5.71 7.42 24.10
CA LEU A 46 7.09 7.87 24.27
C LEU A 46 7.06 9.18 25.04
N ARG A 47 7.71 9.21 26.19
CA ARG A 47 8.00 10.48 26.87
C ARG A 47 9.26 11.08 26.26
N TYR A 48 9.23 12.37 26.01
CA TYR A 48 10.33 13.06 25.34
C TYR A 48 10.60 14.44 25.95
N ASP A 49 11.79 15.00 25.63
CA ASP A 49 12.38 16.24 26.16
C ASP A 49 13.19 16.05 27.45
N ASN A 50 12.90 16.78 28.52
CA ASN A 50 13.73 16.84 29.73
C ASN A 50 13.73 15.52 30.52
N ARG A 51 14.72 14.65 30.25
CA ARG A 51 14.89 13.32 30.88
C ARG A 51 14.89 13.34 32.41
N TRP A 52 15.37 14.40 33.06
CA TRP A 52 15.33 14.50 34.53
C TRP A 52 13.88 14.55 35.06
N GLN A 53 12.96 15.15 34.30
CA GLN A 53 11.54 15.20 34.63
C GLN A 53 10.90 13.81 34.53
N ASP A 54 11.38 12.94 33.65
CA ASP A 54 10.88 11.56 33.53
C ASP A 54 11.26 10.70 34.74
N TYR A 55 12.50 10.84 35.22
CA TYR A 55 12.95 10.17 36.45
C TYR A 55 12.23 10.71 37.69
N ALA A 56 12.05 12.04 37.78
CA ALA A 56 11.29 12.66 38.86
C ALA A 56 9.81 12.24 38.82
N ALA A 57 9.18 12.23 37.63
CA ALA A 57 7.79 11.84 37.47
C ALA A 57 7.53 10.39 37.87
N ALA A 58 8.47 9.46 37.65
CA ALA A 58 8.33 8.06 38.10
C ALA A 58 8.27 7.92 39.63
N LEU A 59 8.81 8.88 40.38
CA LEU A 59 8.87 8.88 41.85
C LEU A 59 7.80 9.77 42.50
N LEU A 60 7.11 10.61 41.72
CA LEU A 60 6.17 11.60 42.22
C LEU A 60 4.70 11.14 42.10
N PRO A 61 3.81 11.54 43.02
CA PRO A 61 2.37 11.31 42.89
C PRO A 61 1.78 11.97 41.64
N SER A 62 0.73 11.37 41.06
CA SER A 62 0.11 11.78 39.78
C SER A 62 -0.24 13.26 39.67
N LYS A 63 -0.63 13.92 40.77
CA LYS A 63 -0.94 15.36 40.81
C LYS A 63 0.29 16.25 40.51
N TRP A 64 1.49 15.81 40.87
CA TRP A 64 2.75 16.54 40.65
C TRP A 64 3.37 16.21 39.29
N GLN A 65 3.10 15.01 38.76
CA GLN A 65 3.51 14.62 37.41
C GLN A 65 2.91 15.55 36.35
N ALA A 66 1.67 16.00 36.54
CA ALA A 66 0.98 16.91 35.62
C ALA A 66 1.65 18.31 35.55
N GLY A 67 2.27 18.76 36.64
CA GLY A 67 2.95 20.07 36.72
C GLY A 67 4.37 20.08 36.13
N LEU A 68 4.95 18.91 35.89
CA LEU A 68 6.34 18.80 35.38
C LEU A 68 6.47 19.03 33.88
N GLY A 69 5.38 19.18 33.13
CA GLY A 69 5.44 19.48 31.69
C GLY A 69 6.00 18.34 30.82
N SER A 70 5.99 17.10 31.32
CA SER A 70 6.41 15.92 30.54
C SER A 70 5.59 15.82 29.26
N ARG A 71 6.27 15.87 28.12
CA ARG A 71 5.64 15.72 26.81
C ARG A 71 5.57 14.24 26.45
N ILE A 72 4.40 13.83 26.00
CA ILE A 72 4.10 12.45 25.65
C ILE A 72 3.67 12.40 24.20
N ALA A 73 4.42 11.67 23.39
CA ALA A 73 3.96 11.22 22.09
C ALA A 73 3.22 9.91 22.29
N SER A 74 2.10 9.74 21.60
CA SER A 74 1.30 8.53 21.71
C SER A 74 0.81 8.10 20.35
N HIS A 75 0.98 6.81 20.05
CA HIS A 75 0.43 6.19 18.86
C HIS A 75 -0.72 5.26 19.26
N ARG A 76 -1.80 5.27 18.49
CA ARG A 76 -2.86 4.27 18.60
C ARG A 76 -2.64 3.23 17.49
N PRO A 77 -2.17 2.02 17.82
CA PRO A 77 -1.77 1.07 16.81
C PRO A 77 -2.98 0.48 16.08
N SER A 78 -2.74 -0.01 14.86
CA SER A 78 -3.72 -0.76 14.08
C SER A 78 -4.08 -2.11 14.74
N GLY A 79 -3.17 -2.68 15.54
CA GLY A 79 -3.35 -3.97 16.20
C GLY A 79 -2.71 -4.07 17.58
N SER A 80 -2.92 -5.20 18.25
CA SER A 80 -2.45 -5.43 19.63
C SER A 80 -0.97 -5.81 19.75
N ASN A 81 -0.29 -6.09 18.63
CA ASN A 81 1.10 -6.52 18.56
C ASN A 81 1.90 -5.69 17.55
N ALA A 82 1.76 -4.36 17.67
CA ALA A 82 2.46 -3.39 16.86
C ALA A 82 3.85 -3.10 17.44
N VAL A 83 4.75 -2.66 16.55
CA VAL A 83 6.08 -2.15 16.90
C VAL A 83 6.14 -0.73 16.36
N VAL A 84 6.39 0.25 17.22
CA VAL A 84 6.53 1.65 16.81
C VAL A 84 7.96 2.09 17.04
N VAL A 85 8.60 2.53 15.97
CA VAL A 85 9.91 3.18 15.99
C VAL A 85 9.69 4.68 16.04
N TRP A 86 10.31 5.33 17.02
CA TRP A 86 10.26 6.77 17.19
C TRP A 86 11.59 7.38 16.75
N LEU A 87 11.54 8.34 15.83
CA LEU A 87 12.73 8.98 15.25
C LEU A 87 12.69 10.49 15.46
N TRP A 88 13.80 11.03 15.96
CA TRP A 88 14.06 12.47 15.91
C TRP A 88 14.54 12.87 14.54
N GLN A 89 14.14 14.05 14.09
CA GLN A 89 14.71 14.75 12.96
C GLN A 89 15.02 16.20 13.37
N ASP A 90 16.29 16.57 13.29
CA ASP A 90 16.80 17.91 13.58
C ASP A 90 17.15 18.63 12.26
N ASN A 91 17.13 19.97 12.27
CA ASN A 91 17.53 20.82 11.13
C ASN A 91 16.74 20.54 9.84
N THR A 92 15.44 20.25 9.94
CA THR A 92 14.58 20.18 8.75
C THR A 92 14.52 21.56 8.09
N ALA A 93 14.78 21.63 6.78
CA ALA A 93 14.71 22.89 6.05
C ALA A 93 13.32 23.52 6.24
N LYS A 94 13.28 24.79 6.66
CA LYS A 94 12.04 25.55 6.99
C LYS A 94 10.99 25.61 5.86
N ASN A 95 11.32 25.15 4.65
CA ASN A 95 10.47 25.20 3.46
C ASN A 95 9.91 23.83 3.04
N SER A 96 10.09 22.76 3.82
CA SER A 96 9.31 21.54 3.61
C SER A 96 7.89 21.78 4.12
N THR A 97 6.91 21.88 3.23
CA THR A 97 5.50 22.06 3.57
C THR A 97 4.91 20.89 4.37
N ILE A 98 5.62 19.76 4.48
CA ILE A 98 5.27 18.63 5.36
C ILE A 98 6.55 18.01 5.97
N PRO A 99 6.82 18.18 7.27
CA PRO A 99 7.93 17.51 7.96
C PRO A 99 7.80 15.97 7.83
N GLY A 100 8.81 15.30 7.26
CA GLY A 100 8.87 13.83 7.18
C GLY A 100 8.61 13.18 5.80
N MET A 101 8.15 13.92 4.77
CA MET A 101 7.88 13.32 3.44
C MET A 101 9.14 12.88 2.66
N SER A 102 10.33 13.26 3.13
CA SER A 102 11.58 12.93 2.46
C SER A 102 12.28 11.69 3.02
N VAL A 103 11.71 11.05 4.05
CA VAL A 103 12.27 9.86 4.69
C VAL A 103 11.25 8.74 4.62
N TYR A 104 11.71 7.53 4.34
CA TYR A 104 10.90 6.31 4.32
C TYR A 104 11.61 5.20 5.09
N LEU A 105 10.85 4.22 5.57
CA LEU A 105 11.39 3.07 6.29
C LEU A 105 11.05 1.76 5.58
N ALA A 106 11.97 0.80 5.62
CA ALA A 106 11.66 -0.60 5.34
C ALA A 106 12.15 -1.45 6.51
N THR A 107 11.44 -2.54 6.79
CA THR A 107 11.93 -3.55 7.71
C THR A 107 12.73 -4.60 6.96
N ALA A 108 13.70 -5.21 7.63
CA ALA A 108 14.48 -6.30 7.09
C ALA A 108 14.55 -7.48 8.08
N ASP A 109 14.56 -8.70 7.52
CA ASP A 109 14.76 -9.93 8.28
C ASP A 109 16.24 -10.18 8.60
N ASP A 110 16.52 -11.30 9.30
CA ASP A 110 17.90 -11.69 9.65
C ASP A 110 18.77 -11.99 8.41
N ASN A 111 18.16 -12.24 7.24
CA ASN A 111 18.82 -12.46 5.95
C ASN A 111 18.99 -11.17 5.14
N GLY A 112 18.50 -10.04 5.65
CA GLY A 112 18.57 -8.73 4.99
C GLY A 112 17.54 -8.54 3.86
N LEU A 113 16.56 -9.44 3.75
CA LEU A 113 15.41 -9.33 2.84
C LEU A 113 14.50 -8.21 3.32
N GLU A 114 14.01 -7.37 2.41
CA GLU A 114 13.29 -6.15 2.77
C GLU A 114 11.79 -6.26 2.58
N GLY A 115 11.05 -5.73 3.55
CA GLY A 115 9.64 -5.46 3.40
C GLY A 115 9.39 -4.30 2.44
N GLN A 116 8.12 -4.10 2.10
CA GLN A 116 7.64 -2.94 1.39
C GLN A 116 8.04 -1.65 2.13
N VAL A 117 8.51 -0.67 1.37
CA VAL A 117 8.84 0.65 1.87
C VAL A 117 7.57 1.35 2.38
N GLN A 118 7.62 1.84 3.61
CA GLN A 118 6.59 2.67 4.22
C GLN A 118 6.83 4.14 3.87
N TYR A 119 5.83 4.73 3.21
CA TYR A 119 5.85 6.11 2.76
C TYR A 119 5.28 7.05 3.83
N GLY A 120 6.14 7.50 4.74
CA GLY A 120 5.81 8.49 5.76
C GLY A 120 5.42 7.90 7.13
N PRO A 121 5.54 8.71 8.20
CA PRO A 121 5.23 8.29 9.55
C PRO A 121 3.73 8.24 9.81
N ASP A 122 3.33 7.46 10.80
CA ASP A 122 1.94 7.40 11.30
C ASP A 122 1.63 8.57 12.24
N ASP A 123 2.64 9.05 12.96
CA ASP A 123 2.55 10.24 13.81
C ASP A 123 3.69 11.24 13.55
N SER A 124 3.41 12.54 13.69
CA SER A 124 4.42 13.60 13.63
C SER A 124 4.15 14.69 14.67
N TYR A 125 5.18 15.02 15.45
CA TYR A 125 5.13 16.04 16.50
C TYR A 125 6.23 17.07 16.26
N SER A 126 5.84 18.31 15.97
CA SER A 126 6.77 19.43 15.79
C SER A 126 7.10 20.09 17.14
N LEU A 127 8.39 20.29 17.42
CA LEU A 127 8.88 20.91 18.65
C LEU A 127 9.43 22.33 18.41
N PRO A 128 9.42 23.20 19.44
CA PRO A 128 10.06 24.51 19.37
C PRO A 128 11.58 24.32 19.25
N ASN A 129 12.20 24.88 18.20
CA ASN A 129 13.61 24.73 17.73
C ASN A 129 13.76 24.03 16.37
N GLY A 130 12.66 23.65 15.70
CA GLY A 130 12.73 23.02 14.38
C GLY A 130 13.06 21.53 14.43
N LYS A 131 12.93 20.90 15.60
CA LYS A 131 12.98 19.45 15.75
C LYS A 131 11.61 18.83 15.50
N THR A 132 11.60 17.64 14.93
CA THR A 132 10.39 16.83 14.73
C THR A 132 10.60 15.45 15.34
N LEU A 133 9.61 14.95 16.07
CA LEU A 133 9.53 13.56 16.48
C LEU A 133 8.52 12.85 15.58
N THR A 134 8.91 11.74 14.98
CA THR A 134 8.02 10.92 14.14
C THR A 134 7.83 9.54 14.74
N GLY A 135 6.63 9.00 14.65
CA GLY A 135 6.27 7.65 15.06
C GLY A 135 5.94 6.80 13.84
N TRP A 136 6.58 5.63 13.72
CA TRP A 136 6.45 4.71 12.60
C TRP A 136 6.01 3.33 13.12
N GLU A 137 4.74 2.98 12.91
CA GLU A 137 4.24 1.62 13.11
C GLU A 137 4.74 0.72 11.99
N LEU A 138 5.66 -0.19 12.31
CA LEU A 138 6.24 -1.10 11.33
C LEU A 138 5.16 -2.03 10.76
N ARG A 139 4.82 -1.84 9.48
CA ARG A 139 3.75 -2.57 8.79
C ARG A 139 4.09 -4.03 8.50
N GLN A 140 5.38 -4.33 8.34
CA GLN A 140 5.88 -5.64 7.95
C GLN A 140 6.91 -6.08 8.98
N ILE A 141 6.70 -7.20 9.67
CA ILE A 141 7.57 -7.60 10.78
C ILE A 141 7.92 -9.07 10.59
N PRO A 142 9.20 -9.41 10.35
CA PRO A 142 9.62 -10.80 10.18
C PRO A 142 9.46 -11.54 11.50
N ARG A 143 8.35 -12.29 11.65
CA ARG A 143 7.93 -12.84 12.96
C ARG A 143 8.83 -13.97 13.46
N THR A 144 9.66 -14.55 12.60
CA THR A 144 10.59 -15.63 12.95
C THR A 144 12.00 -15.12 13.30
N SER A 145 12.39 -13.94 12.81
CA SER A 145 13.70 -13.33 13.02
C SER A 145 13.93 -12.90 14.46
N LYS A 146 15.18 -12.92 14.90
CA LYS A 146 15.59 -12.52 16.25
C LYS A 146 15.61 -11.00 16.41
N GLU A 147 16.04 -10.32 15.37
CA GLU A 147 16.07 -8.87 15.30
C GLU A 147 15.21 -8.39 14.13
N ILE A 148 14.79 -7.13 14.20
CA ILE A 148 14.16 -6.44 13.07
C ILE A 148 15.20 -5.42 12.59
N GLY A 149 15.67 -5.58 11.36
CA GLY A 149 16.41 -4.53 10.67
C GLY A 149 15.45 -3.40 10.31
N VAL A 150 15.87 -2.15 10.48
CA VAL A 150 15.13 -0.97 10.06
C VAL A 150 16.05 -0.17 9.15
N ARG A 151 15.72 -0.15 7.86
CA ARG A 151 16.43 0.62 6.83
C ARG A 151 15.73 1.96 6.63
N ILE A 152 16.52 3.01 6.56
CA ILE A 152 16.07 4.38 6.36
C ILE A 152 16.45 4.78 4.94
N TYR A 153 15.47 5.26 4.20
CA TYR A 153 15.61 5.75 2.84
C TYR A 153 15.27 7.24 2.79
N ARG A 154 15.86 7.94 1.81
CA ARG A 154 15.34 9.23 1.36
C ARG A 154 14.88 9.18 -0.09
N THR A 155 14.02 10.10 -0.47
CA THR A 155 13.70 10.35 -1.87
C THR A 155 14.69 11.33 -2.51
N LEU A 156 15.25 10.95 -3.66
CA LEU A 156 16.00 11.83 -4.54
C LEU A 156 15.30 11.82 -5.91
N GLY A 157 14.35 12.74 -6.09
CA GLY A 157 13.48 12.75 -7.27
C GLY A 157 12.54 11.55 -7.30
N SER A 158 12.81 10.59 -8.20
CA SER A 158 12.03 9.36 -8.33
C SER A 158 12.69 8.12 -7.70
N HIS A 159 13.84 8.28 -7.03
CA HIS A 159 14.64 7.17 -6.51
C HIS A 159 14.75 7.18 -5.00
N LEU A 160 14.78 5.98 -4.41
CA LEU A 160 15.10 5.78 -3.00
C LEU A 160 16.60 5.56 -2.81
N GLU A 161 17.21 6.35 -1.91
CA GLU A 161 18.61 6.23 -1.53
C GLU A 161 18.70 5.78 -0.06
N PRO A 162 19.41 4.69 0.27
CA PRO A 162 19.61 4.27 1.65
C PRO A 162 20.49 5.27 2.39
N VAL A 163 20.05 5.72 3.55
CA VAL A 163 20.77 6.72 4.39
C VAL A 163 21.17 6.18 5.75
N GLY A 164 20.62 5.05 6.18
CA GLY A 164 20.99 4.43 7.45
C GLY A 164 20.29 3.10 7.68
N GLU A 165 20.84 2.31 8.59
CA GLU A 165 20.24 1.08 9.09
C GLU A 165 20.53 0.94 10.59
N PHE A 166 19.60 0.32 11.32
CA PHE A 166 19.83 -0.19 12.66
C PHE A 166 18.98 -1.43 12.91
N LYS A 167 19.32 -2.16 13.98
CA LYS A 167 18.59 -3.35 14.42
C LYS A 167 17.91 -3.10 15.76
N ILE A 168 16.72 -3.68 15.93
CA ILE A 168 15.97 -3.67 17.19
C ILE A 168 15.60 -5.11 17.59
N PRO A 169 15.52 -5.44 18.89
CA PRO A 169 15.09 -6.76 19.31
C PRO A 169 13.66 -7.08 18.86
N ASN A 170 13.44 -8.25 18.26
CA ASN A 170 12.09 -8.67 17.87
C ASN A 170 11.32 -9.26 19.07
N LYS A 171 10.71 -8.40 19.88
CA LYS A 171 9.87 -8.85 21.01
C LYS A 171 8.56 -9.50 20.59
N SER A 172 8.22 -9.37 19.31
CA SER A 172 7.01 -9.95 18.73
C SER A 172 7.30 -11.25 17.99
N ARG A 173 8.48 -11.84 18.20
CA ARG A 173 8.90 -13.10 17.60
C ARG A 173 7.93 -14.22 18.01
N LYS A 174 7.51 -15.00 17.03
CA LYS A 174 6.69 -16.20 17.21
C LYS A 174 7.45 -17.40 16.65
N PRO A 175 7.37 -18.58 17.30
CA PRO A 175 7.81 -19.81 16.66
C PRO A 175 6.98 -20.02 15.38
N GLY A 176 7.64 -20.40 14.29
CA GLY A 176 6.96 -20.64 13.02
C GLY A 176 5.92 -21.75 13.16
N VAL A 177 4.72 -21.50 12.64
CA VAL A 177 3.74 -22.57 12.40
C VAL A 177 4.16 -23.28 11.11
N ALA A 178 4.29 -24.60 11.18
CA ALA A 178 4.77 -25.38 10.04
C ALA A 178 3.66 -25.61 9.01
N TRP A 179 3.51 -24.70 8.05
CA TRP A 179 2.86 -25.00 6.79
C TRP A 179 3.83 -25.76 5.88
N LYS A 180 3.31 -26.77 5.16
CA LYS A 180 4.10 -27.54 4.20
C LYS A 180 3.79 -27.03 2.79
N ALA A 181 4.78 -26.43 2.14
CA ALA A 181 4.65 -26.00 0.76
C ALA A 181 4.35 -27.18 -0.19
N GLU A 182 3.57 -26.90 -1.22
CA GLU A 182 3.42 -27.79 -2.36
C GLU A 182 4.57 -27.60 -3.36
N ALA A 183 4.90 -28.65 -4.10
CA ALA A 183 5.90 -28.57 -5.15
C ALA A 183 5.38 -27.74 -6.32
N LEU A 184 6.19 -26.82 -6.84
CA LEU A 184 5.88 -26.05 -8.04
C LEU A 184 6.45 -26.73 -9.30
N PRO A 185 5.75 -26.70 -10.45
CA PRO A 185 4.47 -26.01 -10.68
C PRO A 185 3.28 -26.72 -10.02
N ALA A 186 2.30 -25.94 -9.54
CA ALA A 186 1.08 -26.43 -8.92
C ALA A 186 -0.16 -25.88 -9.61
N THR A 187 -1.20 -26.71 -9.80
CA THR A 187 -2.41 -26.34 -10.54
C THR A 187 -3.65 -26.39 -9.65
N ARG A 188 -4.56 -25.44 -9.87
CA ARG A 188 -5.93 -25.40 -9.33
C ARG A 188 -6.92 -25.30 -10.48
N LYS A 189 -8.10 -25.89 -10.33
CA LYS A 189 -9.18 -25.80 -11.30
C LYS A 189 -10.35 -25.05 -10.69
N THR A 190 -10.92 -24.11 -11.45
CA THR A 190 -12.13 -23.36 -11.09
C THR A 190 -12.94 -23.12 -12.36
N ASN A 191 -14.17 -23.66 -12.44
CA ASN A 191 -15.09 -23.45 -13.58
C ASN A 191 -14.43 -23.53 -14.97
N GLU A 192 -13.83 -24.68 -15.28
CA GLU A 192 -13.10 -24.98 -16.55
C GLU A 192 -11.79 -24.21 -16.78
N LEU A 193 -11.46 -23.24 -15.92
CA LEU A 193 -10.18 -22.56 -15.88
C LEU A 193 -9.19 -23.34 -15.01
N GLU A 194 -8.01 -23.65 -15.56
CA GLU A 194 -6.88 -24.16 -14.83
C GLU A 194 -5.87 -23.03 -14.58
N VAL A 195 -5.58 -22.77 -13.31
CA VAL A 195 -4.61 -21.78 -12.87
C VAL A 195 -3.40 -22.52 -12.35
N THR A 196 -2.25 -22.35 -13.00
CA THR A 196 -1.00 -23.00 -12.58
C THR A 196 -0.04 -21.96 -12.05
N LEU A 197 0.30 -22.03 -10.76
CA LEU A 197 1.43 -21.30 -10.20
C LEU A 197 2.71 -22.01 -10.61
N VAL A 198 3.48 -21.39 -11.48
CA VAL A 198 4.69 -21.96 -12.07
C VAL A 198 5.90 -21.69 -11.18
N ARG A 199 6.04 -20.46 -10.68
CA ARG A 199 7.18 -20.00 -9.87
C ARG A 199 6.76 -18.90 -8.90
N LEU A 200 7.40 -18.86 -7.74
CA LEU A 200 7.28 -17.80 -6.74
C LEU A 200 8.69 -17.33 -6.32
N LYS A 201 9.08 -16.11 -6.71
CA LYS A 201 10.36 -15.51 -6.36
C LYS A 201 10.16 -14.28 -5.47
N THR A 202 11.04 -14.06 -4.51
CA THR A 202 10.99 -12.88 -3.63
C THR A 202 12.35 -12.21 -3.49
N GLY A 203 12.39 -11.01 -2.93
CA GLY A 203 13.63 -10.24 -2.77
C GLY A 203 14.14 -9.61 -4.07
N LEU A 204 13.23 -9.35 -5.01
CA LEU A 204 13.52 -8.63 -6.23
C LEU A 204 13.61 -7.13 -5.97
N THR A 205 14.48 -6.47 -6.71
CA THR A 205 14.54 -5.01 -6.77
C THR A 205 13.43 -4.42 -7.63
N GLY A 206 13.14 -3.13 -7.45
CA GLY A 206 12.25 -2.41 -8.36
C GLY A 206 12.72 -2.48 -9.82
N LEU A 207 14.04 -2.51 -10.08
CA LEU A 207 14.56 -2.63 -11.44
C LEU A 207 14.17 -3.98 -12.07
N GLU A 208 14.36 -5.07 -11.34
CA GLU A 208 14.01 -6.42 -11.80
C GLU A 208 12.50 -6.61 -11.96
N ALA A 209 11.71 -5.95 -11.11
CA ALA A 209 10.26 -5.90 -11.25
C ALA A 209 9.76 -5.01 -12.41
N GLY A 210 10.66 -4.21 -13.01
CA GLY A 210 10.30 -3.20 -14.02
C GLY A 210 9.57 -1.99 -13.43
N ILE A 211 9.73 -1.74 -12.12
CA ILE A 211 9.05 -0.75 -11.30
C ILE A 211 10.09 0.25 -10.79
N GLY A 212 10.27 1.33 -11.56
CA GLY A 212 11.47 2.18 -11.53
C GLY A 212 11.70 3.12 -10.34
N LYS A 213 11.07 2.94 -9.19
CA LYS A 213 11.28 3.84 -8.02
C LYS A 213 12.25 3.29 -6.98
N GLU A 214 12.17 1.99 -6.69
CA GLU A 214 12.92 1.35 -5.59
C GLU A 214 14.03 0.44 -6.14
N LYS A 215 14.94 1.01 -6.95
CA LYS A 215 15.91 0.24 -7.75
C LYS A 215 16.83 -0.69 -6.95
N ASN A 216 17.03 -0.43 -5.65
CA ASN A 216 17.95 -1.19 -4.81
C ASN A 216 17.27 -1.93 -3.65
N ALA A 217 16.03 -1.60 -3.32
CA ALA A 217 15.33 -2.26 -2.22
C ALA A 217 14.83 -3.62 -2.71
N LYS A 218 15.21 -4.70 -2.01
CA LYS A 218 14.78 -6.08 -2.31
C LYS A 218 13.36 -6.34 -1.78
N ALA A 219 12.43 -5.52 -2.23
CA ALA A 219 11.10 -5.35 -1.65
C ALA A 219 9.97 -5.84 -2.57
N TYR A 220 10.26 -6.65 -3.59
CA TYR A 220 9.24 -7.17 -4.51
C TYR A 220 9.23 -8.69 -4.60
N THR A 221 8.05 -9.20 -4.92
CA THR A 221 7.79 -10.61 -5.17
C THR A 221 7.21 -10.79 -6.58
N LEU A 222 7.65 -11.84 -7.27
CA LEU A 222 7.16 -12.27 -8.57
C LEU A 222 6.45 -13.62 -8.42
N ALA A 223 5.19 -13.67 -8.84
CA ALA A 223 4.47 -14.91 -9.10
C ALA A 223 4.29 -15.09 -10.61
N VAL A 224 4.64 -16.27 -11.13
CA VAL A 224 4.50 -16.60 -12.55
C VAL A 224 3.37 -17.61 -12.71
N PHE A 225 2.42 -17.30 -13.59
CA PHE A 225 1.24 -18.12 -13.83
C PHE A 225 1.15 -18.59 -15.27
N GLU A 226 0.58 -19.78 -15.46
CA GLU A 226 0.04 -20.26 -16.72
C GLU A 226 -1.47 -20.50 -16.52
N LEU A 227 -2.28 -20.01 -17.46
CA LEU A 227 -3.73 -20.11 -17.41
C LEU A 227 -4.21 -20.95 -18.60
N LYS A 228 -5.07 -21.94 -18.35
CA LYS A 228 -5.72 -22.73 -19.40
C LYS A 228 -7.23 -22.65 -19.30
N ASP A 229 -7.89 -22.35 -20.41
CA ASP A 229 -9.34 -22.41 -20.54
C ASP A 229 -9.68 -23.59 -21.45
N LYS A 230 -10.47 -24.54 -20.95
CA LYS A 230 -10.81 -25.78 -21.66
C LYS A 230 -9.59 -26.58 -22.15
N GLY A 231 -8.52 -26.57 -21.35
CA GLY A 231 -7.28 -27.31 -21.61
C GLY A 231 -6.28 -26.59 -22.53
N GLU A 232 -6.63 -25.44 -23.09
CA GLU A 232 -5.75 -24.65 -23.96
C GLU A 232 -5.19 -23.44 -23.22
N VAL A 233 -3.88 -23.17 -23.37
CA VAL A 233 -3.25 -22.00 -22.76
C VAL A 233 -3.86 -20.72 -23.33
N THR A 234 -4.23 -19.80 -22.44
CA THR A 234 -5.05 -18.63 -22.78
C THR A 234 -4.54 -17.33 -22.15
N LYS A 235 -4.83 -16.21 -22.83
CA LYS A 235 -4.68 -14.84 -22.33
C LYS A 235 -6.02 -14.13 -22.12
N LYS A 236 -7.12 -14.86 -22.32
CA LYS A 236 -8.51 -14.39 -22.09
C LYS A 236 -8.83 -14.24 -20.61
N TRP A 237 -7.98 -14.80 -19.76
CA TRP A 237 -7.99 -14.65 -18.32
C TRP A 237 -6.66 -14.06 -17.87
N GLN A 238 -6.66 -13.37 -16.74
CA GLN A 238 -5.46 -12.82 -16.12
C GLN A 238 -5.60 -12.81 -14.60
N VAL A 239 -4.49 -13.02 -13.90
CA VAL A 239 -4.37 -12.72 -12.48
C VAL A 239 -4.43 -11.21 -12.29
N THR A 240 -5.32 -10.75 -11.40
CA THR A 240 -5.52 -9.32 -11.08
C THR A 240 -5.17 -8.98 -9.65
N GLY A 241 -5.21 -9.94 -8.73
CA GLY A 241 -4.91 -9.73 -7.31
C GLY A 241 -4.20 -10.94 -6.71
N ILE A 242 -3.29 -10.69 -5.77
CA ILE A 242 -2.74 -11.73 -4.91
C ILE A 242 -2.75 -11.25 -3.46
N GLU A 243 -3.36 -12.03 -2.57
CA GLU A 243 -3.14 -11.88 -1.14
C GLU A 243 -2.18 -12.97 -0.67
N ALA A 244 -1.08 -12.59 -0.01
CA ALA A 244 -0.15 -13.54 0.59
C ALA A 244 -0.25 -13.49 2.12
N VAL A 245 -0.46 -14.66 2.73
CA VAL A 245 -0.55 -14.82 4.19
C VAL A 245 0.58 -15.73 4.64
N SER A 246 1.27 -15.36 5.72
CA SER A 246 2.23 -16.23 6.39
C SER A 246 1.54 -17.09 7.47
N PRO A 247 2.18 -18.19 7.92
CA PRO A 247 1.67 -19.00 9.02
C PRO A 247 1.49 -18.21 10.33
N ASN A 248 2.23 -17.11 10.50
CA ASN A 248 2.18 -16.24 11.66
C ASN A 248 1.11 -15.12 11.58
N GLY A 249 0.30 -15.12 10.51
CA GLY A 249 -0.78 -14.17 10.27
C GLY A 249 -0.31 -12.82 9.71
N GLU A 250 0.94 -12.73 9.25
CA GLU A 250 1.35 -11.59 8.45
C GLU A 250 0.66 -11.64 7.09
N PHE A 251 0.16 -10.49 6.66
CA PHE A 251 -0.64 -10.34 5.46
C PHE A 251 0.05 -9.38 4.50
N ARG A 252 -0.05 -9.70 3.21
CA ARG A 252 0.41 -8.88 2.09
C ARG A 252 -0.73 -8.80 1.11
N GLU A 253 -1.24 -7.60 0.87
CA GLU A 253 -2.13 -7.34 -0.24
C GLU A 253 -1.29 -6.90 -1.42
N GLY A 254 -1.26 -7.72 -2.46
CA GLY A 254 -0.65 -7.40 -3.72
C GLY A 254 -1.70 -6.90 -4.69
N GLU A 255 -1.98 -5.60 -4.68
CA GLU A 255 -2.40 -4.96 -5.93
C GLU A 255 -1.20 -4.95 -6.87
N SER A 256 -1.40 -5.37 -8.12
CA SER A 256 -0.29 -5.53 -9.07
C SER A 256 0.45 -4.21 -9.21
N SER A 257 1.73 -4.24 -8.90
CA SER A 257 2.61 -3.11 -9.16
C SER A 257 3.14 -3.12 -10.60
N ASN A 258 3.14 -4.31 -11.22
CA ASN A 258 3.30 -4.52 -12.66
C ASN A 258 2.78 -5.92 -13.03
N SER A 259 2.15 -6.07 -14.19
CA SER A 259 1.72 -7.35 -14.74
C SER A 259 2.04 -7.38 -16.23
N SER A 260 2.64 -8.47 -16.70
CA SER A 260 3.02 -8.60 -18.11
C SER A 260 2.93 -10.05 -18.58
N TRP A 261 2.73 -10.23 -19.88
CA TRP A 261 2.80 -11.54 -20.51
C TRP A 261 4.17 -11.74 -21.16
N LYS A 262 4.84 -12.85 -20.83
CA LYS A 262 6.04 -13.31 -21.54
C LYS A 262 5.76 -14.67 -22.15
N GLY A 263 5.58 -14.69 -23.47
CA GLY A 263 5.08 -15.87 -24.17
C GLY A 263 3.67 -16.24 -23.68
N GLN A 264 3.56 -17.44 -23.10
CA GLN A 264 2.33 -18.05 -22.58
C GLN A 264 2.16 -17.91 -21.06
N GLN A 265 3.09 -17.24 -20.38
CA GLN A 265 3.06 -17.06 -18.93
C GLN A 265 2.79 -15.60 -18.55
N GLN A 266 1.99 -15.41 -17.52
CA GLN A 266 1.77 -14.12 -16.89
C GLN A 266 2.79 -13.94 -15.75
N TYR A 267 3.49 -12.82 -15.76
CA TYR A 267 4.42 -12.39 -14.72
C TYR A 267 3.70 -11.32 -13.89
N TYR A 268 3.43 -11.64 -12.63
CA TYR A 268 2.69 -10.78 -11.71
C TYR A 268 3.62 -10.32 -10.58
N PHE A 269 3.92 -9.02 -10.53
CA PHE A 269 4.78 -8.42 -9.53
C PHE A 269 3.96 -7.65 -8.50
N PHE A 270 4.23 -7.91 -7.22
CA PHE A 270 3.58 -7.20 -6.11
C PHE A 270 4.60 -6.76 -5.06
N PRO A 271 4.32 -5.65 -4.35
CA PRO A 271 5.23 -5.12 -3.35
C PRO A 271 5.23 -5.97 -2.06
N GLY A 272 6.34 -5.91 -1.35
CA GLY A 272 6.64 -6.69 -0.16
C GLY A 272 7.37 -7.99 -0.49
N ALA A 273 8.50 -8.22 0.18
CA ALA A 273 9.09 -9.53 0.18
C ALA A 273 8.29 -10.52 1.07
N LEU A 274 8.39 -11.79 0.70
CA LEU A 274 7.92 -12.94 1.45
C LEU A 274 9.12 -13.51 2.21
N TRP A 275 9.11 -13.43 3.53
CA TRP A 275 10.24 -13.87 4.35
C TRP A 275 10.62 -15.33 4.07
N LEU A 276 11.91 -15.57 3.81
CA LEU A 276 12.43 -16.91 3.48
C LEU A 276 12.47 -17.84 4.69
N ASP A 277 12.48 -17.29 5.91
CA ASP A 277 12.40 -18.05 7.15
C ASP A 277 10.98 -18.59 7.43
N GLU A 278 9.97 -18.17 6.65
CA GLU A 278 8.63 -18.75 6.69
C GLU A 278 8.56 -19.92 5.70
N PRO A 279 8.19 -21.14 6.14
CA PRO A 279 8.34 -22.36 5.34
C PRO A 279 7.40 -22.42 4.13
N ALA A 280 6.29 -21.67 4.16
CA ALA A 280 5.36 -21.55 3.07
C ALA A 280 4.47 -20.31 3.26
N TRP A 281 3.97 -19.78 2.16
CA TRP A 281 2.99 -18.71 2.12
C TRP A 281 1.71 -19.20 1.45
N LYS A 282 0.56 -18.87 2.05
CA LYS A 282 -0.73 -19.07 1.41
C LYS A 282 -0.95 -17.91 0.46
N LEU A 283 -1.09 -18.19 -0.82
CA LEU A 283 -1.43 -17.21 -1.85
C LEU A 283 -2.90 -17.40 -2.24
N LYS A 284 -3.72 -16.39 -1.99
CA LYS A 284 -5.05 -16.29 -2.60
C LYS A 284 -4.93 -15.48 -3.87
N VAL A 285 -5.24 -16.10 -4.99
CA VAL A 285 -5.01 -15.54 -6.32
C VAL A 285 -6.36 -15.26 -6.95
N GLN A 286 -6.61 -13.99 -7.28
CA GLN A 286 -7.79 -13.54 -7.99
C GLN A 286 -7.52 -13.53 -9.49
N VAL A 287 -8.40 -14.18 -10.25
CA VAL A 287 -8.30 -14.31 -11.70
C VAL A 287 -9.58 -13.78 -12.35
N THR A 288 -9.43 -12.88 -13.32
CA THR A 288 -10.55 -12.24 -14.03
C THR A 288 -10.43 -12.45 -15.52
N ARG A 289 -11.57 -12.40 -16.20
CA ARG A 289 -11.60 -12.36 -17.66
C ARG A 289 -11.01 -11.04 -18.15
N SER A 290 -10.15 -11.12 -19.16
CA SER A 290 -9.50 -10.00 -19.85
C SER A 290 -10.01 -9.80 -21.28
N GLU A 291 -10.49 -10.86 -21.94
CA GLU A 291 -10.92 -10.85 -23.33
C GLU A 291 -12.09 -11.82 -23.55
N ASP A 292 -12.73 -11.74 -24.72
CA ASP A 292 -13.87 -12.59 -25.11
C ASP A 292 -14.97 -12.66 -24.03
N TYR A 293 -15.38 -11.49 -23.56
CA TYR A 293 -16.47 -11.36 -22.59
C TYR A 293 -17.77 -11.93 -23.16
N PRO A 294 -18.50 -12.75 -22.40
CA PRO A 294 -19.80 -13.23 -22.84
C PRO A 294 -20.82 -12.07 -22.84
N ALA A 295 -21.88 -12.18 -23.63
CA ALA A 295 -22.80 -11.07 -23.89
C ALA A 295 -23.50 -10.57 -22.60
N GLU A 296 -23.74 -11.46 -21.64
CA GLU A 296 -24.31 -11.16 -20.34
C GLU A 296 -23.39 -10.34 -19.41
N GLU A 297 -22.09 -10.31 -19.68
CA GLU A 297 -21.11 -9.46 -18.98
C GLU A 297 -20.95 -8.10 -19.65
N LEU A 298 -21.50 -7.92 -20.85
CA LEU A 298 -21.33 -6.72 -21.66
C LEU A 298 -22.51 -5.76 -21.52
N TRP A 299 -22.20 -4.49 -21.34
CA TRP A 299 -23.18 -3.42 -21.35
C TRP A 299 -22.78 -2.34 -22.34
N THR A 300 -23.60 -2.14 -23.37
CA THR A 300 -23.39 -1.11 -24.39
C THR A 300 -24.42 0.00 -24.26
N ILE A 301 -23.94 1.23 -24.16
CA ILE A 301 -24.71 2.45 -24.12
C ILE A 301 -24.52 3.16 -25.45
N LYS A 302 -25.61 3.47 -26.15
CA LYS A 302 -25.54 4.06 -27.48
C LYS A 302 -25.87 5.54 -27.48
N GLY A 303 -25.23 6.28 -28.38
CA GLY A 303 -25.59 7.67 -28.66
C GLY A 303 -25.34 8.64 -27.51
N VAL A 304 -24.35 8.39 -26.66
CA VAL A 304 -23.96 9.28 -25.56
C VAL A 304 -23.43 10.60 -26.14
N PRO A 305 -24.04 11.76 -25.89
CA PRO A 305 -23.59 13.02 -26.52
C PRO A 305 -22.21 13.45 -26.03
N VAL A 306 -21.40 13.99 -26.94
CA VAL A 306 -20.09 14.56 -26.62
C VAL A 306 -20.28 15.96 -26.02
N PRO A 307 -19.64 16.28 -24.87
CA PRO A 307 -19.74 17.62 -24.28
C PRO A 307 -19.04 18.67 -25.13
N GLY A 308 -19.57 19.90 -25.12
CA GLY A 308 -18.85 21.08 -25.62
C GLY A 308 -17.63 21.43 -24.78
N GLU A 309 -16.85 22.43 -25.20
CA GLU A 309 -15.62 22.83 -24.49
C GLU A 309 -15.86 23.12 -23.00
N LYS A 310 -15.09 22.44 -22.14
CA LYS A 310 -15.21 22.51 -20.65
C LYS A 310 -16.62 22.22 -20.11
N GLY A 311 -17.49 21.63 -20.93
CA GLY A 311 -18.87 21.31 -20.61
C GLY A 311 -19.01 19.92 -19.99
N ILE A 312 -20.24 19.65 -19.52
CA ILE A 312 -20.66 18.36 -18.98
C ILE A 312 -21.97 17.98 -19.64
N VAL A 313 -22.09 16.72 -20.04
CA VAL A 313 -23.33 16.11 -20.48
C VAL A 313 -23.70 15.07 -19.43
N LYS A 314 -24.80 15.29 -18.72
CA LYS A 314 -25.43 14.26 -17.89
C LYS A 314 -26.19 13.30 -18.81
N PHE A 315 -25.87 12.03 -18.72
CA PHE A 315 -26.54 10.97 -19.48
C PHE A 315 -26.68 9.79 -18.54
N GLN A 316 -27.90 9.54 -18.10
CA GLN A 316 -28.17 8.50 -17.11
C GLN A 316 -28.59 7.24 -17.83
N ALA A 317 -27.78 6.20 -17.70
CA ALA A 317 -28.12 4.85 -18.13
C ALA A 317 -27.75 3.90 -17.00
N GLN A 318 -28.52 2.83 -16.82
CA GLN A 318 -28.27 1.85 -15.78
C GLN A 318 -28.44 0.45 -16.33
N THR A 319 -27.74 -0.51 -15.73
CA THR A 319 -27.92 -1.93 -15.97
C THR A 319 -27.81 -2.70 -14.66
N ASN A 320 -28.22 -3.97 -14.67
CA ASN A 320 -27.98 -4.90 -13.58
C ASN A 320 -27.23 -6.12 -14.12
N ILE A 321 -25.99 -6.32 -13.67
CA ILE A 321 -25.17 -7.48 -14.02
C ILE A 321 -24.78 -8.17 -12.72
N TYR A 322 -25.09 -9.47 -12.61
CA TYR A 322 -24.88 -10.28 -11.40
C TYR A 322 -25.54 -9.72 -10.13
N GLY A 323 -26.66 -9.00 -10.25
CA GLY A 323 -27.33 -8.37 -9.11
C GLY A 323 -26.76 -7.00 -8.73
N ALA A 324 -25.66 -6.56 -9.35
CA ALA A 324 -25.07 -5.25 -9.11
C ALA A 324 -25.69 -4.19 -10.04
N GLU A 325 -26.21 -3.11 -9.46
CA GLU A 325 -26.69 -1.95 -10.21
C GLU A 325 -25.50 -1.07 -10.63
N ILE A 326 -25.27 -0.96 -11.93
CA ILE A 326 -24.18 -0.18 -12.51
C ILE A 326 -24.81 1.01 -13.22
N GLY A 327 -24.33 2.22 -12.93
CA GLY A 327 -24.88 3.46 -13.48
C GLY A 327 -23.84 4.25 -14.26
N PHE A 328 -24.16 4.60 -15.50
CA PHE A 328 -23.41 5.58 -16.28
C PHE A 328 -24.02 6.94 -16.01
N GLN A 329 -23.19 7.87 -15.55
CA GLN A 329 -23.66 9.16 -15.06
C GLN A 329 -23.56 10.27 -16.13
N GLY A 330 -22.57 10.17 -17.02
CA GLY A 330 -22.39 11.12 -18.12
C GLY A 330 -20.94 11.27 -18.56
N VAL A 331 -20.67 12.38 -19.27
CA VAL A 331 -19.39 12.70 -19.90
C VAL A 331 -18.97 14.13 -19.53
N SER A 332 -17.70 14.33 -19.17
CA SER A 332 -17.13 15.65 -18.90
C SER A 332 -15.98 15.96 -19.86
N ALA A 333 -15.94 17.17 -20.44
CA ALA A 333 -14.81 17.58 -21.26
C ALA A 333 -13.52 17.71 -20.43
N ALA A 334 -12.36 17.67 -21.10
CA ALA A 334 -11.07 17.91 -20.47
C ALA A 334 -11.04 19.25 -19.71
N GLY A 335 -10.63 19.19 -18.44
CA GLY A 335 -10.55 20.36 -17.55
C GLY A 335 -11.91 20.98 -17.19
N ALA A 336 -13.03 20.28 -17.43
CA ALA A 336 -14.34 20.70 -16.93
C ALA A 336 -14.39 20.60 -15.41
N LYS A 337 -15.10 21.54 -14.76
CA LYS A 337 -15.40 21.46 -13.33
C LYS A 337 -16.57 20.52 -13.12
N VAL A 338 -16.32 19.35 -12.55
CA VAL A 338 -17.31 18.27 -12.39
C VAL A 338 -18.03 18.32 -11.04
N PRO A 339 -19.17 17.62 -10.88
CA PRO A 339 -19.78 17.39 -9.57
C PRO A 339 -18.80 16.79 -8.56
N GLU A 340 -19.04 17.02 -7.26
CA GLU A 340 -18.14 16.57 -6.17
C GLU A 340 -17.94 15.05 -6.13
N ASP A 341 -18.92 14.28 -6.61
CA ASP A 341 -18.89 12.83 -6.70
C ASP A 341 -18.20 12.30 -7.96
N TRP A 342 -17.77 13.16 -8.88
CA TRP A 342 -17.11 12.79 -10.14
C TRP A 342 -15.60 13.01 -10.04
N ILE A 343 -14.84 12.26 -10.84
CA ILE A 343 -13.36 12.39 -10.88
C ILE A 343 -12.96 13.33 -12.01
N GLU A 344 -12.25 14.40 -11.69
CA GLU A 344 -11.76 15.35 -12.70
C GLU A 344 -10.63 14.77 -13.56
N PHE A 345 -10.73 14.95 -14.88
CA PHE A 345 -9.63 14.73 -15.81
C PHE A 345 -9.14 16.07 -16.36
N PRO A 346 -7.89 16.48 -16.06
CA PRO A 346 -7.38 17.77 -16.49
C PRO A 346 -7.07 17.83 -17.99
N ARG A 347 -6.81 16.69 -18.64
CA ARG A 347 -6.32 16.64 -20.03
C ARG A 347 -7.18 15.78 -20.96
N GLU A 348 -8.03 14.94 -20.41
CA GLU A 348 -8.84 13.96 -21.13
C GLU A 348 -10.34 14.20 -20.92
N THR A 349 -11.17 13.72 -21.84
CA THR A 349 -12.61 13.63 -21.59
C THR A 349 -12.89 12.47 -20.64
N GLY A 350 -13.67 12.69 -19.59
CA GLY A 350 -14.03 11.65 -18.61
C GLY A 350 -15.38 11.01 -18.91
N LEU A 351 -15.42 9.68 -18.95
CA LEU A 351 -16.66 8.86 -18.91
C LEU A 351 -16.91 8.41 -17.47
N HIS A 352 -18.03 8.81 -16.87
CA HIS A 352 -18.29 8.62 -15.43
C HIS A 352 -19.26 7.47 -15.19
N VAL A 353 -18.85 6.50 -14.38
CA VAL A 353 -19.61 5.29 -14.06
C VAL A 353 -19.57 5.05 -12.57
N VAL A 354 -20.68 4.63 -11.99
CA VAL A 354 -20.78 4.19 -10.60
C VAL A 354 -21.10 2.70 -10.56
N ALA A 355 -20.47 1.97 -9.63
CA ALA A 355 -20.81 0.58 -9.34
C ALA A 355 -20.79 0.34 -7.82
N PRO A 356 -21.42 -0.73 -7.32
CA PRO A 356 -21.46 -1.01 -5.88
C PRO A 356 -20.07 -1.37 -5.36
N SER A 357 -19.69 -0.83 -4.20
CA SER A 357 -18.39 -1.12 -3.57
C SER A 357 -18.33 -2.45 -2.82
N SER A 358 -19.49 -3.03 -2.48
CA SER A 358 -19.61 -4.26 -1.71
C SER A 358 -19.25 -5.53 -2.49
N MET A 359 -19.01 -5.42 -3.80
CA MET A 359 -18.77 -6.55 -4.69
C MET A 359 -17.27 -6.72 -4.95
N SER A 360 -16.54 -7.20 -3.93
CA SER A 360 -15.09 -7.43 -3.99
C SER A 360 -14.66 -8.42 -5.09
N ASP A 361 -15.58 -9.23 -5.57
CA ASP A 361 -15.36 -10.22 -6.64
C ASP A 361 -15.77 -9.70 -8.03
N THR A 362 -16.03 -8.40 -8.22
CA THR A 362 -16.43 -7.87 -9.54
C THR A 362 -15.51 -6.78 -10.03
N HIS A 363 -15.32 -6.73 -11.36
CA HIS A 363 -14.46 -5.75 -12.01
C HIS A 363 -15.18 -5.10 -13.18
N LEU A 364 -15.21 -3.77 -13.18
CA LEU A 364 -15.67 -2.95 -14.30
C LEU A 364 -14.49 -2.62 -15.22
N LYS A 365 -14.65 -2.87 -16.51
CA LYS A 365 -13.67 -2.53 -17.55
C LYS A 365 -14.35 -1.81 -18.70
N LEU A 366 -13.70 -0.78 -19.21
CA LEU A 366 -14.08 -0.16 -20.49
C LEU A 366 -13.49 -0.99 -21.63
N ILE A 367 -14.34 -1.58 -22.45
CA ILE A 367 -13.93 -2.48 -23.55
C ILE A 367 -13.72 -1.69 -24.83
N GLU A 368 -14.68 -0.84 -25.15
CA GLU A 368 -14.65 -0.09 -26.39
C GLU A 368 -15.42 1.23 -26.27
N VAL A 369 -14.94 2.22 -27.00
CA VAL A 369 -15.66 3.45 -27.27
C VAL A 369 -15.56 3.71 -28.77
N LYS A 370 -16.71 3.91 -29.42
CA LYS A 370 -16.81 4.29 -30.83
C LYS A 370 -17.55 5.61 -30.93
N ASP A 371 -17.20 6.45 -31.89
CA ASP A 371 -17.99 7.64 -32.20
C ASP A 371 -19.11 7.37 -33.21
N ASP A 372 -19.88 8.41 -33.53
CA ASP A 372 -20.98 8.38 -34.49
C ASP A 372 -20.57 8.08 -35.94
N GLN A 373 -19.26 8.09 -36.23
CA GLN A 373 -18.69 7.68 -37.52
C GLN A 373 -18.10 6.26 -37.47
N GLY A 374 -18.24 5.56 -36.34
CA GLY A 374 -17.70 4.22 -36.12
C GLY A 374 -16.20 4.17 -35.83
N ARG A 375 -15.54 5.32 -35.61
CA ARG A 375 -14.11 5.40 -35.30
C ARG A 375 -13.88 5.00 -33.85
N LYS A 376 -12.87 4.17 -33.60
CA LYS A 376 -12.48 3.79 -32.24
C LYS A 376 -11.83 4.98 -31.53
N VAL A 377 -12.28 5.26 -30.31
CA VAL A 377 -11.76 6.31 -29.44
C VAL A 377 -10.65 5.72 -28.56
N GLU A 378 -9.56 6.47 -28.41
CA GLU A 378 -8.41 6.04 -27.61
C GLU A 378 -8.68 6.23 -26.11
N VAL A 379 -8.43 5.18 -25.33
CA VAL A 379 -8.50 5.21 -23.85
C VAL A 379 -7.13 5.58 -23.31
N ARG A 380 -7.07 6.63 -22.48
CA ARG A 380 -5.84 7.20 -21.90
C ARG A 380 -5.60 6.76 -20.47
N GLY A 381 -6.66 6.41 -19.74
CA GLY A 381 -6.52 5.94 -18.35
C GLY A 381 -7.85 5.66 -17.69
N VAL A 382 -7.77 5.11 -16.48
CA VAL A 382 -8.90 4.87 -15.59
C VAL A 382 -8.51 5.32 -14.19
N PHE A 383 -9.43 5.99 -13.51
CA PHE A 383 -9.34 6.28 -12.09
C PHE A 383 -10.60 5.76 -11.41
N SER A 384 -10.45 5.34 -10.16
CA SER A 384 -11.57 4.95 -9.31
C SER A 384 -11.41 5.53 -7.93
N VAL A 385 -12.51 5.99 -7.34
CA VAL A 385 -12.55 6.47 -5.96
C VAL A 385 -13.76 5.87 -5.26
N GLY A 386 -13.54 5.39 -4.05
CA GLY A 386 -14.63 4.95 -3.20
C GLY A 386 -15.46 6.14 -2.72
N SER A 387 -16.78 6.00 -2.73
CA SER A 387 -17.75 7.01 -2.32
C SER A 387 -18.70 6.46 -1.27
N THR A 388 -19.08 7.31 -0.31
CA THR A 388 -20.10 6.98 0.69
C THR A 388 -21.52 7.25 0.20
N GLY A 389 -21.68 7.70 -1.05
CA GLY A 389 -22.97 8.10 -1.61
C GLY A 389 -23.58 9.31 -0.88
N GLY A 390 -22.73 10.16 -0.29
CA GLY A 390 -23.14 11.39 0.40
C GLY A 390 -23.82 11.19 1.77
N ARG A 391 -23.86 9.98 2.34
CA ARG A 391 -24.47 9.71 3.66
C ARG A 391 -23.64 8.72 4.49
N GLY A 392 -22.90 9.24 5.47
CA GLY A 392 -22.19 8.45 6.48
C GLY A 392 -20.75 8.09 6.11
N ALA A 393 -20.11 7.26 6.94
CA ALA A 393 -18.70 6.90 6.83
C ALA A 393 -18.45 5.57 6.07
N THR A 394 -19.51 4.85 5.69
CA THR A 394 -19.39 3.55 5.03
C THR A 394 -19.31 3.74 3.53
N LEU A 395 -18.27 3.18 2.91
CA LEU A 395 -18.14 3.05 1.47
C LEU A 395 -19.37 2.29 0.93
N ARG A 396 -20.04 2.86 -0.06
CA ARG A 396 -21.22 2.23 -0.70
C ARG A 396 -20.98 1.96 -2.17
N GLU A 397 -20.29 2.87 -2.83
CA GLU A 397 -20.13 2.89 -4.27
C GLU A 397 -18.66 3.14 -4.62
N ILE A 398 -18.28 2.71 -5.82
CA ILE A 398 -17.02 3.08 -6.46
C ILE A 398 -17.39 3.92 -7.68
N ASN A 399 -16.92 5.16 -7.69
CA ASN A 399 -16.98 6.03 -8.85
C ASN A 399 -15.76 5.76 -9.72
N TYR A 400 -16.00 5.34 -10.94
CA TYR A 400 -15.02 5.16 -11.99
C TYR A 400 -15.09 6.33 -12.95
N ALA A 401 -13.92 6.76 -13.42
CA ALA A 401 -13.83 7.69 -14.52
C ALA A 401 -12.80 7.18 -15.52
N PHE A 402 -13.20 7.04 -16.78
CA PHE A 402 -12.35 6.59 -17.87
C PHE A 402 -11.99 7.78 -18.75
N GLY A 403 -10.69 8.07 -18.84
CA GLY A 403 -10.16 9.15 -19.64
C GLY A 403 -10.05 8.70 -21.10
N VAL A 404 -10.69 9.44 -22.00
CA VAL A 404 -10.74 9.13 -23.44
C VAL A 404 -10.38 10.34 -24.29
N GLN A 405 -9.82 10.09 -25.47
CA GLN A 405 -9.49 11.13 -26.45
C GLN A 405 -10.46 11.08 -27.63
N ILE A 406 -11.51 11.90 -27.55
CA ILE A 406 -12.58 11.95 -28.54
C ILE A 406 -12.14 12.79 -29.76
N PRO A 407 -12.37 12.33 -31.00
CA PRO A 407 -12.19 13.14 -32.21
C PRO A 407 -13.02 14.44 -32.17
N LYS A 408 -12.47 15.55 -32.67
CA LYS A 408 -13.10 16.89 -32.55
C LYS A 408 -14.46 17.02 -33.22
N ASP A 409 -14.72 16.22 -34.25
CA ASP A 409 -15.94 16.22 -35.06
C ASP A 409 -16.96 15.16 -34.62
N ALA A 410 -16.64 14.35 -33.58
CA ALA A 410 -17.57 13.37 -33.02
C ALA A 410 -18.72 14.07 -32.29
N LYS A 411 -19.94 13.56 -32.50
CA LYS A 411 -21.17 14.12 -31.90
C LYS A 411 -21.73 13.24 -30.80
N SER A 412 -21.58 11.93 -30.94
CA SER A 412 -21.99 10.97 -29.93
C SER A 412 -21.05 9.78 -29.85
N LEU A 413 -21.16 9.02 -28.76
CA LEU A 413 -20.36 7.84 -28.48
C LEU A 413 -21.26 6.63 -28.24
N ASP A 414 -20.82 5.48 -28.74
CA ASP A 414 -21.25 4.18 -28.29
C ASP A 414 -20.17 3.64 -27.35
N VAL A 415 -20.55 3.36 -26.10
CA VAL A 415 -19.64 2.98 -25.01
C VAL A 415 -19.98 1.57 -24.55
N THR A 416 -19.00 0.67 -24.58
CA THR A 416 -19.17 -0.72 -24.14
C THR A 416 -18.29 -1.00 -22.92
N PHE A 417 -18.94 -1.41 -21.84
CA PHE A 417 -18.29 -1.91 -20.63
C PHE A 417 -18.41 -3.42 -20.51
N ALA A 418 -17.46 -4.05 -19.84
CA ALA A 418 -17.60 -5.38 -19.29
C ALA A 418 -17.66 -5.29 -17.77
N PHE A 419 -18.57 -6.03 -17.16
CA PHE A 419 -18.65 -6.22 -15.72
C PHE A 419 -18.51 -7.71 -15.42
N THR A 420 -17.32 -8.10 -14.96
CA THR A 420 -16.91 -9.50 -14.89
C THR A 420 -16.63 -9.94 -13.45
N LYS A 421 -16.83 -11.23 -13.15
CA LYS A 421 -16.49 -11.80 -11.85
C LYS A 421 -15.03 -12.28 -11.80
N SER A 422 -14.44 -12.12 -10.62
CA SER A 422 -13.21 -12.75 -10.20
C SER A 422 -13.46 -14.16 -9.70
N TRP A 423 -12.52 -15.05 -10.00
CA TRP A 423 -12.42 -16.35 -9.37
C TRP A 423 -11.21 -16.36 -8.45
N GLU A 424 -11.36 -16.94 -7.27
CA GLU A 424 -10.27 -17.12 -6.32
C GLU A 424 -9.75 -18.56 -6.35
N VAL A 425 -8.44 -18.72 -6.34
CA VAL A 425 -7.78 -20.01 -6.09
C VAL A 425 -6.69 -19.84 -5.04
N GLU A 426 -6.46 -20.87 -4.23
CA GLU A 426 -5.42 -20.84 -3.18
C GLU A 426 -4.24 -21.77 -3.50
N PHE A 427 -3.03 -21.26 -3.31
CA PHE A 427 -1.77 -22.01 -3.32
C PHE A 427 -1.08 -21.95 -1.97
N LEU A 428 -0.26 -22.94 -1.65
CA LEU A 428 0.61 -22.94 -0.48
C LEU A 428 2.05 -23.16 -0.94
N ALA A 429 2.81 -22.09 -1.15
CA ALA A 429 4.10 -22.15 -1.85
C ALA A 429 5.23 -21.55 -1.03
N GLU A 430 6.41 -22.14 -1.13
CA GLU A 430 7.66 -21.59 -0.60
C GLU A 430 8.26 -20.62 -1.62
N PRO A 431 8.52 -19.35 -1.26
CA PRO A 431 9.22 -18.43 -2.15
C PRO A 431 10.70 -18.80 -2.23
N VAL A 432 11.29 -18.62 -3.40
CA VAL A 432 12.76 -18.69 -3.56
C VAL A 432 13.34 -17.29 -3.75
N MET A 433 14.60 -17.09 -3.34
CA MET A 433 15.27 -15.81 -3.54
C MET A 433 15.40 -15.49 -5.04
N GLY A 434 15.20 -14.22 -5.39
CA GLY A 434 15.56 -13.66 -6.70
C GLY A 434 17.07 -13.76 -6.93
N ASP A 435 17.45 -13.87 -8.21
CA ASP A 435 18.85 -14.07 -8.61
C ASP A 435 19.69 -12.79 -8.48
#